data_AF-A0A956RB31-F1
#
_entry.id   AF-A0A956RB31-F1
#
_cell.length_a   1.000
_cell.length_b   1.000
_cell.length_c   1.000
_cell.angle_alpha   90.00
_cell.angle_beta   90.00
_cell.angle_gamma   90.00
#
_symmetry.space_group_name_H-M   'P 1'
#
loop_
_entity.id
_entity.type
_entity.pdbx_description
1 polymer ?
#
loop_
_entity_poly.entity_id
_entity_poly.type
_entity_poly.pdbx_seq_one_letter_code
_entity_poly.pdbx_strand_id
1 'polypeptide(L)'
;MRNVVSSPRRGSSRTPPRPRPLRGWAGLVGLGLALAGACSQGAVDDPHPFPPQGPQGPQSTTGSSATFGIDDSGSCCVANGSPGCDEPIVEACVCAEMVECCSDEWTARCAGMVDELRCGACGPDPSDTTPPDPDGTTSPPSGQDCCAGGSEPGCNDPAVEACVCGEIAFCCDTGWEKVCASAVEALGCGHCGGADTGEPPPPGESSGGEPPPPPPPMGDCCEVQMTPGCADAAVQDCVCAQDDYCCMMEWDQLCVDQVDELMCGDCGGVMPPPGVSPCCEAQMGPGCGDTAIEDCVCLIDDYCCNVEWDSA
;
A
#
# COMPACT_ATOMS: atom_id res chain seq x y z
N MET A 1 49.45 55.54 15.03
CA MET A 1 48.20 56.10 14.45
C MET A 1 47.06 55.67 15.38
N ARG A 2 46.83 56.45 16.44
CA ARG A 2 45.56 57.12 16.80
C ARG A 2 44.33 56.21 16.90
N ASN A 3 44.02 55.90 18.16
CA ASN A 3 42.72 55.56 18.76
C ASN A 3 41.49 56.10 18.02
N VAL A 4 40.47 55.24 17.86
CA VAL A 4 39.06 55.65 18.01
C VAL A 4 38.34 54.59 18.84
N VAL A 5 38.15 54.94 20.11
CA VAL A 5 37.14 54.38 21.01
C VAL A 5 35.76 54.67 20.44
N SER A 6 34.87 53.69 20.40
CA SER A 6 33.43 53.93 20.26
C SER A 6 32.68 53.03 21.24
N SER A 7 32.27 53.68 22.33
CA SER A 7 31.41 53.19 23.41
C SER A 7 29.93 53.13 22.96
N PRO A 8 29.04 52.53 23.77
CA PRO A 8 27.86 51.79 23.31
C PRO A 8 26.61 52.67 23.12
N ARG A 9 25.74 52.29 22.18
CA ARG A 9 24.39 52.83 22.06
C ARG A 9 23.50 52.26 23.16
N ARG A 10 23.16 53.11 24.13
CA ARG A 10 22.04 52.92 25.06
C ARG A 10 20.74 52.99 24.25
N GLY A 11 20.10 51.84 24.04
CA GLY A 11 18.71 51.77 23.60
C GLY A 11 17.81 51.91 24.82
N SER A 12 17.12 53.04 24.93
CA SER A 12 16.18 53.35 26.00
C SER A 12 15.04 52.35 26.08
N SER A 13 14.91 51.71 27.25
CA SER A 13 13.75 50.95 27.69
C SER A 13 12.50 51.83 27.67
N ARG A 14 11.57 51.55 26.76
CA ARG A 14 10.21 52.11 26.79
C ARG A 14 9.35 51.20 27.66
N THR A 15 9.17 51.58 28.91
CA THR A 15 8.20 50.97 29.83
C THR A 15 6.79 51.43 29.44
N PRO A 16 5.82 50.53 29.21
CA PRO A 16 4.42 50.93 29.02
C PRO A 16 3.79 51.44 30.34
N PRO A 17 2.79 52.34 30.27
CA PRO A 17 2.21 52.97 31.44
C PRO A 17 1.37 52.00 32.29
N ARG A 18 1.54 52.09 33.61
CA ARG A 18 0.77 51.35 34.61
C ARG A 18 -0.71 51.76 34.60
N PRO A 19 -1.68 50.83 34.59
CA PRO A 19 -3.08 51.16 34.84
C PRO A 19 -3.31 51.53 36.32
N ARG A 20 -4.18 52.52 36.52
CA ARG A 20 -4.56 53.10 37.82
C ARG A 20 -5.44 52.12 38.62
N PRO A 21 -5.30 52.02 39.95
CA PRO A 21 -6.21 51.22 40.76
C PRO A 21 -7.55 51.95 40.92
N LEU A 22 -8.62 51.36 40.38
CA LEU A 22 -9.98 51.78 40.68
C LEU A 22 -10.37 51.28 42.08
N ARG A 23 -10.69 52.25 42.92
CA ARG A 23 -11.22 52.06 44.27
C ARG A 23 -12.56 51.32 44.22
N GLY A 24 -12.59 50.18 44.91
CA GLY A 24 -13.60 49.78 45.88
C GLY A 24 -15.07 49.80 45.46
N TRP A 25 -15.66 48.61 45.46
CA TRP A 25 -17.01 48.41 45.98
C TRP A 25 -17.05 47.11 46.79
N ALA A 26 -17.26 47.28 48.09
CA ALA A 26 -17.59 46.22 49.01
C ALA A 26 -19.11 46.01 48.96
N GLY A 27 -19.57 44.77 48.92
CA GLY A 27 -20.92 44.43 49.37
C GLY A 27 -21.59 43.24 48.70
N LEU A 28 -22.07 42.34 49.57
CA LEU A 28 -23.15 41.35 49.40
C LEU A 28 -22.71 40.00 48.80
N VAL A 29 -22.32 39.04 49.65
CA VAL A 29 -23.16 38.13 50.47
C VAL A 29 -23.87 37.10 49.60
N GLY A 30 -23.55 35.83 49.89
CA GLY A 30 -23.85 34.67 49.07
C GLY A 30 -25.33 34.33 48.90
N LEU A 31 -25.58 33.53 47.87
CA LEU A 31 -26.59 32.49 47.90
C LEU A 31 -26.06 31.30 47.09
N GLY A 32 -25.77 30.21 47.79
CA GLY A 32 -25.46 28.94 47.15
C GLY A 32 -26.71 28.34 46.56
N LEU A 33 -26.60 27.81 45.34
CA LEU A 33 -27.44 26.73 44.85
C LEU A 33 -26.53 25.69 44.21
N ALA A 34 -26.31 24.61 44.96
CA ALA A 34 -25.79 23.38 44.44
C ALA A 34 -26.90 22.66 43.68
N LEU A 35 -26.73 22.47 42.38
CA LEU A 35 -27.41 21.42 41.63
C LEU A 35 -26.33 20.57 40.97
N ALA A 36 -25.88 19.57 41.72
CA ALA A 36 -25.20 18.42 41.17
C ALA A 36 -26.24 17.59 40.40
N GLY A 37 -26.19 17.64 39.07
CA GLY A 37 -26.91 16.74 38.18
C GLY A 37 -25.89 15.90 37.43
N ALA A 38 -25.70 14.67 37.91
CA ALA A 38 -24.79 13.68 37.33
C ALA A 38 -25.22 13.30 35.90
N CYS A 39 -24.27 13.31 34.97
CA CYS A 39 -24.37 12.54 33.73
C CYS A 39 -23.45 11.33 33.90
N SER A 40 -24.03 10.18 34.25
CA SER A 40 -23.36 8.89 34.33
C SER A 40 -24.13 7.88 33.48
N GLN A 41 -23.44 7.30 32.50
CA GLN A 41 -23.51 5.91 32.05
C GLN A 41 -24.85 5.36 31.49
N GLY A 42 -24.82 4.99 30.20
CA GLY A 42 -25.45 3.77 29.68
C GLY A 42 -24.50 3.19 28.61
N ALA A 43 -23.79 2.08 28.81
CA ALA A 43 -24.21 0.70 29.07
C ALA A 43 -24.96 0.08 27.87
N VAL A 44 -24.20 -0.78 27.20
CA VAL A 44 -24.49 -1.80 26.20
C VAL A 44 -25.80 -2.57 26.41
N ASP A 45 -26.54 -2.82 25.32
CA ASP A 45 -27.09 -4.11 24.86
C ASP A 45 -28.09 -3.84 23.71
N ASP A 46 -27.88 -4.42 22.52
CA ASP A 46 -28.96 -5.17 21.87
C ASP A 46 -28.43 -6.08 20.73
N PRO A 47 -28.82 -7.37 20.71
CA PRO A 47 -28.31 -8.40 19.80
C PRO A 47 -29.10 -8.46 18.50
N HIS A 48 -28.42 -8.36 17.35
CA HIS A 48 -29.04 -8.64 16.05
C HIS A 48 -28.75 -10.08 15.59
N PRO A 49 -29.79 -10.91 15.36
CA PRO A 49 -29.66 -12.31 14.97
C PRO A 49 -29.28 -12.51 13.50
N PHE A 50 -28.47 -13.54 13.27
CA PHE A 50 -28.06 -14.10 11.97
C PHE A 50 -29.25 -14.35 11.02
N PRO A 51 -29.13 -14.01 9.72
CA PRO A 51 -30.01 -14.57 8.70
C PRO A 51 -29.57 -16.00 8.29
N PRO A 52 -30.52 -16.88 7.90
CA PRO A 52 -30.25 -18.26 7.52
C PRO A 52 -29.57 -18.38 6.15
N GLN A 53 -28.65 -19.36 6.07
CA GLN A 53 -27.94 -19.76 4.86
C GLN A 53 -28.91 -20.33 3.81
N GLY A 54 -28.79 -19.83 2.57
CA GLY A 54 -29.49 -20.36 1.40
C GLY A 54 -28.95 -21.73 0.94
N PRO A 55 -29.68 -22.42 0.06
CA PRO A 55 -29.47 -23.82 -0.26
C PRO A 55 -28.15 -24.09 -1.00
N GLN A 56 -27.45 -25.10 -0.51
CA GLN A 56 -26.25 -25.67 -1.11
C GLN A 56 -26.57 -26.23 -2.50
N GLY A 57 -25.84 -25.76 -3.51
CA GLY A 57 -25.81 -26.38 -4.84
C GLY A 57 -25.28 -27.83 -4.75
N PRO A 58 -25.59 -28.66 -5.76
CA PRO A 58 -25.39 -30.11 -5.68
C PRO A 58 -23.91 -30.46 -5.51
N GLN A 59 -23.63 -31.17 -4.42
CA GLN A 59 -22.40 -31.93 -4.24
C GLN A 59 -22.37 -33.03 -5.29
N SER A 60 -21.41 -32.95 -6.22
CA SER A 60 -21.08 -34.08 -7.08
C SER A 60 -20.45 -35.16 -6.23
N THR A 61 -21.20 -36.25 -6.13
CA THR A 61 -20.89 -37.50 -5.46
C THR A 61 -19.61 -38.12 -5.97
N THR A 62 -18.83 -38.66 -5.04
CA THR A 62 -17.78 -39.64 -5.29
C THR A 62 -18.35 -40.88 -6.00
N GLY A 63 -17.65 -41.31 -7.06
CA GLY A 63 -17.98 -42.52 -7.83
C GLY A 63 -16.79 -43.00 -8.66
N SER A 64 -15.88 -43.71 -8.00
CA SER A 64 -15.08 -44.85 -8.48
C SER A 64 -14.60 -44.90 -9.94
N SER A 65 -13.26 -44.86 -10.08
CA SER A 65 -12.42 -45.74 -10.91
C SER A 65 -13.01 -46.23 -12.25
N ALA A 66 -12.65 -45.52 -13.31
CA ALA A 66 -12.24 -46.15 -14.57
C ALA A 66 -10.93 -45.48 -15.01
N THR A 67 -9.82 -46.20 -14.86
CA THR A 67 -8.58 -45.96 -15.58
C THR A 67 -8.86 -46.24 -17.06
N PHE A 68 -8.64 -45.28 -17.96
CA PHE A 68 -8.15 -45.40 -19.35
C PHE A 68 -8.48 -44.11 -20.13
N GLY A 69 -7.44 -43.42 -20.62
CA GLY A 69 -7.54 -42.25 -21.50
C GLY A 69 -7.11 -40.96 -20.83
N ILE A 70 -5.80 -40.77 -20.72
CA ILE A 70 -5.22 -39.42 -20.64
C ILE A 70 -5.74 -38.68 -21.88
N ASP A 71 -6.28 -37.47 -21.69
CA ASP A 71 -6.57 -36.51 -22.75
C ASP A 71 -5.29 -36.25 -23.55
N ASP A 72 -5.01 -37.10 -24.54
CA ASP A 72 -3.92 -36.99 -25.51
C ASP A 72 -4.42 -36.17 -26.71
N SER A 73 -4.96 -34.99 -26.43
CA SER A 73 -5.17 -33.96 -27.45
C SER A 73 -3.78 -33.38 -27.73
N GLY A 74 -3.11 -33.87 -28.78
CA GLY A 74 -1.76 -33.40 -29.09
C GLY A 74 -1.75 -31.95 -29.59
N SER A 75 -0.57 -31.31 -29.51
CA SER A 75 -0.31 -29.91 -29.93
C SER A 75 -1.14 -29.45 -31.13
N CYS A 76 -1.85 -28.31 -31.02
CA CYS A 76 -2.58 -27.70 -32.13
C CYS A 76 -1.71 -27.40 -33.36
N CYS A 77 -0.40 -27.27 -33.18
CA CYS A 77 0.55 -26.98 -34.25
C CYS A 77 1.10 -28.21 -34.98
N VAL A 78 0.72 -29.42 -34.57
CA VAL A 78 1.18 -30.66 -35.20
C VAL A 78 0.00 -31.60 -35.41
N ALA A 79 0.01 -32.40 -36.48
CA ALA A 79 -0.99 -33.43 -36.68
C ALA A 79 -0.93 -34.46 -35.54
N ASN A 80 -2.00 -34.59 -34.77
CA ASN A 80 -2.05 -35.48 -33.60
C ASN A 80 -2.90 -36.74 -33.83
N GLY A 81 -3.67 -36.81 -34.93
CA GLY A 81 -4.48 -37.98 -35.28
C GLY A 81 -5.71 -38.19 -34.37
N SER A 82 -5.86 -37.38 -33.33
CA SER A 82 -7.04 -37.27 -32.47
C SER A 82 -7.96 -36.16 -33.01
N PRO A 83 -9.25 -36.19 -32.68
CA PRO A 83 -10.13 -35.05 -32.93
C PRO A 83 -9.79 -33.90 -32.00
N GLY A 84 -9.60 -32.71 -32.59
CA GLY A 84 -9.25 -31.51 -31.85
C GLY A 84 -7.78 -31.44 -31.42
N CYS A 85 -7.49 -30.49 -30.55
CA CYS A 85 -6.16 -30.27 -30.00
C CYS A 85 -6.23 -29.75 -28.55
N ASP A 86 -5.09 -29.58 -27.91
CA ASP A 86 -4.93 -29.21 -26.50
C ASP A 86 -5.37 -27.78 -26.16
N GLU A 87 -5.42 -26.86 -27.14
CA GLU A 87 -5.83 -25.48 -26.90
C GLU A 87 -7.29 -25.27 -27.34
N PRO A 88 -8.25 -25.16 -26.41
CA PRO A 88 -9.68 -25.08 -26.74
C PRO A 88 -10.04 -23.82 -27.53
N ILE A 89 -9.25 -22.74 -27.39
CA ILE A 89 -9.44 -21.50 -28.14
C ILE A 89 -9.01 -21.67 -29.60
N VAL A 90 -7.86 -22.32 -29.83
CA VAL A 90 -7.33 -22.59 -31.17
C VAL A 90 -8.19 -23.65 -31.87
N GLU A 91 -8.54 -24.71 -31.15
CA GLU A 91 -9.46 -25.75 -31.61
C GLU A 91 -10.78 -25.14 -32.05
N ALA A 92 -11.47 -24.38 -31.19
CA ALA A 92 -12.76 -23.79 -31.53
C ALA A 92 -12.68 -22.86 -32.76
N CYS A 93 -11.56 -22.15 -32.94
CA CYS A 93 -11.34 -21.25 -34.06
C CYS A 93 -11.13 -22.01 -35.38
N VAL A 94 -10.28 -23.04 -35.40
CA VAL A 94 -10.07 -23.88 -36.59
C VAL A 94 -11.34 -24.66 -36.91
N CYS A 95 -12.07 -25.12 -35.90
CA CYS A 95 -13.29 -25.89 -36.08
C CYS A 95 -14.49 -25.07 -36.53
N ALA A 96 -14.48 -23.76 -36.29
CA ALA A 96 -15.47 -22.85 -36.86
C ALA A 96 -15.37 -22.77 -38.40
N GLU A 97 -14.15 -22.90 -38.93
CA GLU A 97 -13.91 -22.91 -40.38
C GLU A 97 -13.95 -24.32 -40.97
N MET A 98 -13.44 -25.32 -40.26
CA MET A 98 -13.40 -26.71 -40.71
C MET A 98 -13.83 -27.67 -39.60
N VAL A 99 -15.11 -28.02 -39.61
CA VAL A 99 -15.73 -28.92 -38.64
C VAL A 99 -15.07 -30.31 -38.57
N GLU A 100 -14.44 -30.76 -39.67
CA GLU A 100 -13.68 -32.01 -39.75
C GLU A 100 -12.44 -32.01 -38.86
N CYS A 101 -11.86 -30.86 -38.51
CA CYS A 101 -10.73 -30.80 -37.57
C CYS A 101 -11.13 -31.10 -36.11
N CYS A 102 -12.40 -30.89 -35.74
CA CYS A 102 -12.93 -31.24 -34.41
C CYS A 102 -13.64 -32.59 -34.37
N SER A 103 -14.03 -33.11 -35.53
CA SER A 103 -14.88 -34.31 -35.61
C SER A 103 -14.13 -35.52 -36.15
N ASP A 104 -13.12 -35.28 -36.99
CA ASP A 104 -12.23 -36.28 -37.58
C ASP A 104 -10.80 -36.04 -37.05
N GLU A 105 -9.78 -36.56 -37.74
CA GLU A 105 -8.39 -36.47 -37.30
C GLU A 105 -7.82 -35.05 -37.46
N TRP A 106 -7.10 -34.55 -36.45
CA TRP A 106 -6.31 -33.34 -36.56
C TRP A 106 -5.12 -33.56 -37.50
N THR A 107 -5.33 -33.23 -38.78
CA THR A 107 -4.33 -33.40 -39.85
C THR A 107 -3.38 -32.21 -39.94
N ALA A 108 -2.30 -32.34 -40.72
CA ALA A 108 -1.40 -31.23 -41.02
C ALA A 108 -2.10 -30.03 -41.70
N ARG A 109 -3.26 -30.27 -42.34
CA ARG A 109 -4.09 -29.22 -42.89
C ARG A 109 -4.82 -28.44 -41.79
N CYS A 110 -5.26 -29.11 -40.72
CA CYS A 110 -5.83 -28.47 -39.53
C CYS A 110 -4.80 -27.60 -38.82
N ALA A 111 -3.59 -28.15 -38.59
CA ALA A 111 -2.48 -27.41 -38.00
C ALA A 111 -2.05 -26.19 -38.84
N GLY A 112 -2.00 -26.30 -40.18
CA GLY A 112 -1.63 -25.19 -41.05
C GLY A 112 -2.64 -24.04 -41.10
N MET A 113 -3.91 -24.30 -40.77
CA MET A 113 -4.93 -23.25 -40.71
C MET A 113 -4.83 -22.37 -39.46
N VAL A 114 -4.10 -22.82 -38.43
CA VAL A 114 -3.90 -22.05 -37.19
C VAL A 114 -3.28 -20.69 -37.48
N ASP A 115 -2.20 -20.64 -38.27
CA ASP A 115 -1.58 -19.38 -38.72
C ASP A 115 -2.39 -18.66 -39.78
N GLU A 116 -2.99 -19.40 -40.74
CA GLU A 116 -3.72 -18.83 -41.88
C GLU A 116 -4.96 -18.04 -41.43
N LEU A 117 -5.67 -18.58 -40.44
CA LEU A 117 -6.85 -17.96 -39.82
C LEU A 117 -6.48 -17.01 -38.68
N ARG A 118 -5.19 -16.97 -38.28
CA ARG A 118 -4.71 -16.28 -37.07
C ARG A 118 -5.43 -16.73 -35.81
N CYS A 119 -5.76 -18.02 -35.76
CA CYS A 119 -6.29 -18.66 -34.56
C CYS A 119 -5.20 -18.90 -33.51
N GLY A 120 -3.93 -18.94 -33.94
CA GLY A 120 -2.73 -19.13 -33.12
C GLY A 120 -1.47 -18.97 -33.99
N ALA A 121 -0.29 -19.30 -33.46
CA ALA A 121 0.98 -19.24 -34.20
C ALA A 121 1.69 -20.60 -34.17
N CYS A 122 1.95 -21.20 -35.34
CA CYS A 122 2.54 -22.54 -35.49
C CYS A 122 3.85 -22.58 -36.30
N GLY A 123 4.54 -21.44 -36.40
CA GLY A 123 5.89 -21.35 -36.95
C GLY A 123 6.96 -21.11 -35.88
N PRO A 124 8.24 -21.50 -36.12
CA PRO A 124 9.33 -20.86 -35.43
C PRO A 124 9.29 -19.36 -35.76
N ASP A 125 9.39 -18.52 -34.75
CA ASP A 125 9.52 -17.08 -34.96
C ASP A 125 10.63 -16.84 -36.00
N PRO A 126 10.45 -16.00 -37.03
CA PRO A 126 11.50 -15.71 -38.00
C PRO A 126 12.77 -15.11 -37.38
N SER A 127 12.77 -14.84 -36.07
CA SER A 127 13.94 -14.50 -35.26
C SER A 127 14.78 -15.70 -34.81
N ASP A 128 14.33 -16.95 -34.98
CA ASP A 128 15.01 -18.13 -34.46
C ASP A 128 15.61 -19.02 -35.57
N THR A 129 16.79 -18.62 -36.06
CA THR A 129 17.64 -19.46 -36.92
C THR A 129 18.81 -20.06 -36.14
N THR A 130 18.55 -20.73 -35.02
CA THR A 130 19.58 -21.48 -34.30
C THR A 130 19.45 -22.99 -34.60
N PRO A 131 20.54 -23.72 -34.94
CA PRO A 131 20.47 -25.13 -35.28
C PRO A 131 19.96 -26.01 -34.13
N PRO A 132 19.33 -27.18 -34.40
CA PRO A 132 18.81 -28.05 -33.35
C PRO A 132 19.95 -28.75 -32.60
N ASP A 133 20.09 -28.43 -31.31
CA ASP A 133 20.91 -29.20 -30.37
C ASP A 133 20.18 -30.50 -29.97
N PRO A 134 20.87 -31.64 -29.88
CA PRO A 134 20.27 -32.98 -29.81
C PRO A 134 19.78 -33.42 -28.41
N ASP A 135 19.58 -32.51 -27.46
CA ASP A 135 19.14 -32.85 -26.10
C ASP A 135 17.81 -32.14 -25.76
N GLY A 136 16.71 -32.86 -25.98
CA GLY A 136 15.33 -32.36 -25.91
C GLY A 136 14.83 -32.07 -24.50
N THR A 137 15.31 -30.97 -23.92
CA THR A 137 14.63 -30.31 -22.80
C THR A 137 14.10 -28.98 -23.30
N THR A 138 12.79 -28.91 -23.49
CA THR A 138 12.05 -27.67 -23.74
C THR A 138 12.17 -26.77 -22.51
N SER A 139 13.16 -25.87 -22.54
CA SER A 139 13.28 -24.74 -21.60
C SER A 139 13.06 -23.45 -22.39
N PRO A 140 12.24 -22.50 -21.89
CA PRO A 140 12.13 -21.18 -22.49
C PRO A 140 13.48 -20.45 -22.40
N PRO A 141 13.79 -19.52 -23.31
CA PRO A 141 15.03 -18.78 -23.24
C PRO A 141 14.86 -17.72 -22.16
N SER A 142 15.26 -18.00 -20.91
CA SER A 142 15.41 -16.99 -19.85
C SER A 142 16.07 -17.61 -18.61
N GLY A 143 17.39 -17.70 -18.65
CA GLY A 143 18.19 -18.01 -17.45
C GLY A 143 18.37 -16.78 -16.54
N GLN A 144 17.43 -15.83 -16.56
CA GLN A 144 17.52 -14.62 -15.75
C GLN A 144 16.75 -14.81 -14.45
N ASP A 145 17.48 -14.64 -13.36
CA ASP A 145 16.96 -14.69 -11.99
C ASP A 145 15.76 -13.74 -11.82
N CYS A 146 14.62 -14.22 -11.35
CA CYS A 146 13.43 -13.40 -11.08
C CYS A 146 13.73 -12.26 -10.09
N CYS A 147 14.74 -12.45 -9.25
CA CYS A 147 15.20 -11.45 -8.29
C CYS A 147 16.29 -10.52 -8.84
N ALA A 148 16.65 -10.66 -10.11
CA ALA A 148 17.60 -9.79 -10.79
C ALA A 148 16.95 -9.17 -12.04
N GLY A 149 17.02 -7.84 -12.12
CA GLY A 149 16.59 -7.15 -13.32
C GLY A 149 17.56 -7.38 -14.49
N GLY A 150 17.02 -7.53 -15.69
CA GLY A 150 17.76 -7.48 -16.94
C GLY A 150 16.89 -7.19 -18.14
N SER A 151 17.43 -7.40 -19.33
CA SER A 151 16.90 -6.80 -20.56
C SER A 151 15.97 -7.72 -21.35
N GLU A 152 15.90 -9.00 -20.98
CA GLU A 152 14.98 -9.96 -21.57
C GLU A 152 13.66 -9.95 -20.77
N PRO A 153 12.50 -10.07 -21.43
CA PRO A 153 11.21 -10.22 -20.76
C PRO A 153 11.10 -11.56 -20.05
N GLY A 154 10.39 -11.58 -18.92
CA GLY A 154 10.20 -12.80 -18.12
C GLY A 154 11.39 -13.18 -17.23
N CYS A 155 11.23 -14.26 -16.49
CA CYS A 155 12.24 -14.76 -15.57
C CYS A 155 12.23 -16.28 -15.44
N ASN A 156 13.17 -16.83 -14.69
CA ASN A 156 13.38 -18.28 -14.60
C ASN A 156 12.34 -19.05 -13.75
N ASP A 157 11.40 -18.37 -13.08
CA ASP A 157 10.29 -18.96 -12.32
C ASP A 157 8.95 -18.52 -12.94
N PRO A 158 8.23 -19.45 -13.62
CA PRO A 158 7.00 -19.11 -14.34
C PRO A 158 5.84 -18.73 -13.42
N ALA A 159 5.86 -19.14 -12.14
CA ALA A 159 4.82 -18.77 -11.19
C ALA A 159 5.02 -17.33 -10.70
N VAL A 160 6.28 -16.95 -10.44
CA VAL A 160 6.65 -15.56 -10.11
C VAL A 160 6.42 -14.65 -11.31
N GLU A 161 6.83 -15.08 -12.51
CA GLU A 161 6.62 -14.35 -13.75
C GLU A 161 5.14 -14.08 -14.01
N ALA A 162 4.28 -15.10 -13.99
CA ALA A 162 2.85 -14.93 -14.23
C ALA A 162 2.17 -14.01 -13.21
N CYS A 163 2.59 -14.07 -11.94
CA CYS A 163 2.07 -13.22 -10.88
C CYS A 163 2.45 -11.75 -11.10
N VAL A 164 3.74 -11.47 -11.35
CA VAL A 164 4.20 -10.10 -11.60
C VAL A 164 3.62 -9.55 -12.90
N CYS A 165 3.51 -10.37 -13.94
CA CYS A 165 2.94 -9.95 -15.22
C CYS A 165 1.43 -9.75 -15.18
N GLY A 166 0.72 -10.38 -14.23
CA GLY A 166 -0.70 -10.13 -13.97
C GLY A 166 -0.97 -8.71 -13.49
N GLU A 167 -0.04 -8.13 -12.73
CA GLU A 167 -0.14 -6.77 -12.19
C GLU A 167 0.62 -5.74 -13.05
N ILE A 168 1.75 -6.14 -13.65
CA ILE A 168 2.66 -5.28 -14.40
C ILE A 168 2.99 -5.93 -15.76
N ALA A 169 2.11 -5.74 -16.75
CA ALA A 169 2.24 -6.33 -18.09
C ALA A 169 3.58 -6.02 -18.80
N PHE A 170 4.16 -4.84 -18.54
CA PHE A 170 5.46 -4.42 -19.06
C PHE A 170 6.59 -5.43 -18.74
N CYS A 171 6.52 -6.14 -17.61
CA CYS A 171 7.54 -7.11 -17.21
C CYS A 171 7.62 -8.34 -18.14
N CYS A 172 6.51 -8.69 -18.79
CA CYS A 172 6.45 -9.76 -19.79
C CYS A 172 6.52 -9.25 -21.23
N ASP A 173 6.13 -7.99 -21.49
CA ASP A 173 6.05 -7.45 -22.85
C ASP A 173 7.35 -6.79 -23.33
N THR A 174 8.11 -6.17 -22.42
CA THR A 174 9.22 -5.29 -22.82
C THR A 174 10.54 -5.59 -22.14
N GLY A 175 10.52 -6.23 -20.96
CA GLY A 175 11.74 -6.60 -20.26
C GLY A 175 11.54 -6.74 -18.76
N TRP A 176 12.23 -7.72 -18.18
CA TRP A 176 12.26 -7.95 -16.74
C TRP A 176 13.25 -7.02 -16.06
N GLU A 177 12.99 -5.71 -16.10
CA GLU A 177 13.89 -4.70 -15.54
C GLU A 177 13.94 -4.75 -14.00
N LYS A 178 14.80 -3.94 -13.36
CA LYS A 178 14.92 -3.91 -11.88
C LYS A 178 13.60 -3.64 -11.15
N VAL A 179 12.70 -2.89 -11.79
CA VAL A 179 11.35 -2.63 -11.27
C VAL A 179 10.51 -3.93 -11.21
N CYS A 180 10.67 -4.84 -12.17
CA CYS A 180 10.00 -6.14 -12.18
C CYS A 180 10.54 -7.05 -11.08
N ALA A 181 11.87 -7.09 -10.90
CA ALA A 181 12.51 -7.85 -9.83
C ALA A 181 12.12 -7.35 -8.42
N SER A 182 11.91 -6.03 -8.25
CA SER A 182 11.46 -5.47 -6.96
C SER A 182 9.95 -5.59 -6.74
N ALA A 183 9.16 -5.74 -7.80
CA ALA A 183 7.74 -6.03 -7.72
C ALA A 183 7.44 -7.45 -7.21
N VAL A 184 8.36 -8.40 -7.36
CA VAL A 184 8.22 -9.79 -6.89
C VAL A 184 7.82 -9.85 -5.41
N GLU A 185 8.50 -9.10 -4.55
CA GLU A 185 8.20 -9.07 -3.12
C GLU A 185 7.07 -8.10 -2.78
N ALA A 186 7.03 -6.94 -3.46
CA ALA A 186 6.02 -5.92 -3.22
C ALA A 186 4.58 -6.41 -3.51
N LEU A 187 4.44 -7.29 -4.52
CA LEU A 187 3.17 -7.91 -4.89
C LEU A 187 2.93 -9.24 -4.16
N GLY A 188 3.89 -9.71 -3.35
CA GLY A 188 3.81 -11.02 -2.69
C GLY A 188 3.87 -12.21 -3.66
N CYS A 189 4.43 -12.00 -4.85
CA CYS A 189 4.59 -13.03 -5.89
C CYS A 189 5.75 -13.99 -5.60
N GLY A 190 6.74 -13.57 -4.82
CA GLY A 190 7.89 -14.37 -4.43
C GLY A 190 8.73 -13.67 -3.36
N HIS A 191 9.86 -14.27 -2.98
CA HIS A 191 10.79 -13.71 -2.01
C HIS A 191 12.19 -13.57 -2.63
N CYS A 192 12.76 -12.39 -2.55
CA CYS A 192 14.05 -12.06 -3.17
C CYS A 192 15.08 -11.74 -2.10
N GLY A 193 15.68 -12.81 -1.56
CA GLY A 193 16.53 -12.75 -0.37
C GLY A 193 17.58 -13.85 -0.29
N GLY A 194 18.48 -13.93 -1.29
CA GLY A 194 19.84 -14.47 -1.11
C GLY A 194 20.09 -15.97 -1.35
N ALA A 195 20.58 -16.26 -2.57
CA ALA A 195 21.56 -17.29 -2.92
C ALA A 195 21.30 -18.76 -2.49
N ASP A 196 20.42 -19.44 -3.22
CA ASP A 196 20.45 -20.90 -3.36
C ASP A 196 21.62 -21.33 -4.27
N THR A 197 22.84 -21.40 -3.73
CA THR A 197 23.78 -22.38 -4.27
C THR A 197 23.30 -23.74 -3.78
N GLY A 198 22.64 -24.51 -4.66
CA GLY A 198 22.04 -25.82 -4.38
C GLY A 198 23.03 -26.92 -3.95
N GLU A 199 23.72 -26.72 -2.84
CA GLU A 199 24.46 -27.72 -2.09
C GLU A 199 23.63 -28.08 -0.84
N PRO A 200 23.22 -29.35 -0.66
CA PRO A 200 22.43 -29.74 0.50
C PRO A 200 23.23 -29.51 1.80
N PRO A 201 22.63 -28.88 2.85
CA PRO A 201 23.36 -28.56 4.06
C PRO A 201 23.74 -29.83 4.83
N PRO A 202 24.92 -29.86 5.50
CA PRO A 202 25.24 -30.90 6.45
C PRO A 202 24.20 -30.90 7.59
N PRO A 203 23.82 -32.07 8.13
CA PRO A 203 22.81 -32.12 9.17
C PRO A 203 23.42 -31.61 10.47
N GLY A 204 22.97 -30.43 10.89
CA GLY A 204 23.12 -29.98 12.26
C GLY A 204 24.08 -28.82 12.45
N GLU A 205 23.62 -27.62 12.12
CA GLU A 205 23.90 -26.46 12.95
C GLU A 205 22.81 -25.40 12.77
N SER A 206 21.89 -25.42 13.71
CA SER A 206 21.07 -24.28 14.07
C SER A 206 22.01 -23.16 14.54
N SER A 207 22.41 -22.26 13.65
CA SER A 207 23.12 -21.04 13.99
C SER A 207 22.45 -19.87 13.27
N GLY A 208 21.82 -19.01 14.08
CA GLY A 208 21.09 -17.83 13.63
C GLY A 208 21.97 -16.94 12.76
N GLY A 209 21.50 -16.69 11.54
CA GLY A 209 21.81 -15.46 10.85
C GLY A 209 21.10 -14.34 11.59
N GLU A 210 21.86 -13.35 12.03
CA GLU A 210 21.33 -12.09 12.55
C GLU A 210 20.26 -11.59 11.55
N PRO A 211 19.05 -11.23 12.00
CA PRO A 211 18.04 -10.67 11.10
C PRO A 211 18.64 -9.53 10.27
N PRO A 212 18.16 -9.30 9.04
CA PRO A 212 18.54 -8.10 8.30
C PRO A 212 18.39 -6.91 9.25
N PRO A 213 19.27 -5.88 9.16
CA PRO A 213 19.05 -4.69 9.94
C PRO A 213 17.59 -4.29 9.71
N PRO A 214 16.81 -4.03 10.77
CA PRO A 214 15.44 -3.62 10.60
C PRO A 214 15.40 -2.52 9.54
N PRO A 215 14.32 -2.43 8.73
CA PRO A 215 14.15 -1.28 7.84
C PRO A 215 14.55 -0.04 8.61
N PRO A 216 15.29 0.91 7.99
CA PRO A 216 15.75 2.11 8.69
C PRO A 216 14.54 2.60 9.47
N PRO A 217 14.64 2.69 10.82
CA PRO A 217 13.47 2.83 11.66
C PRO A 217 12.69 3.97 11.06
N MET A 218 11.51 3.64 10.52
CA MET A 218 10.63 4.66 9.99
C MET A 218 10.46 5.63 11.15
N GLY A 219 10.86 6.86 10.92
CA GLY A 219 10.83 7.91 11.92
C GLY A 219 9.41 8.13 12.38
N ASP A 220 9.32 8.77 13.54
CA ASP A 220 8.05 9.19 14.09
C ASP A 220 7.27 10.00 13.03
N CYS A 221 5.96 9.78 12.92
CA CYS A 221 5.12 10.49 11.94
C CYS A 221 5.09 12.00 12.16
N CYS A 222 5.55 12.44 13.32
CA CYS A 222 5.59 13.83 13.73
C CYS A 222 6.99 14.43 13.62
N GLU A 223 7.95 13.71 13.06
CA GLU A 223 9.28 14.21 12.75
C GLU A 223 9.57 14.15 11.26
N VAL A 224 10.21 15.20 10.74
CA VAL A 224 10.66 15.23 9.34
C VAL A 224 11.77 14.21 9.12
N GLN A 225 11.72 13.51 8.00
CA GLN A 225 12.73 12.54 7.61
C GLN A 225 12.91 12.45 6.09
N MET A 226 14.14 12.10 5.71
CA MET A 226 14.55 11.97 4.30
C MET A 226 14.10 10.65 3.67
N THR A 227 13.36 9.82 4.41
CA THR A 227 12.78 8.57 3.92
C THR A 227 11.28 8.76 3.74
N PRO A 228 10.68 8.20 2.67
CA PRO A 228 9.23 8.24 2.48
C PRO A 228 8.51 7.43 3.57
N GLY A 229 7.29 7.86 3.90
CA GLY A 229 6.44 7.23 4.91
C GLY A 229 6.79 7.58 6.35
N CYS A 230 6.18 6.91 7.32
CA CYS A 230 6.45 7.07 8.76
C CYS A 230 6.15 5.79 9.56
N ALA A 231 6.45 5.79 10.87
CA ALA A 231 6.34 4.59 11.73
C ALA A 231 4.91 4.03 11.88
N ASP A 232 3.88 4.87 11.76
CA ASP A 232 2.48 4.48 11.87
C ASP A 232 1.86 4.33 10.48
N ALA A 233 1.57 3.09 10.11
CA ALA A 233 1.01 2.76 8.80
C ALA A 233 -0.37 3.40 8.57
N ALA A 234 -1.18 3.59 9.61
CA ALA A 234 -2.51 4.20 9.44
C ALA A 234 -2.39 5.71 9.19
N VAL A 235 -1.48 6.39 9.89
CA VAL A 235 -1.17 7.80 9.65
C VAL A 235 -0.57 7.98 8.27
N GLN A 236 0.41 7.14 7.92
CA GLN A 236 1.04 7.13 6.61
C GLN A 236 -0.01 6.95 5.50
N ASP A 237 -0.81 5.89 5.52
CA ASP A 237 -1.79 5.59 4.48
C ASP A 237 -2.80 6.74 4.29
N CYS A 238 -3.20 7.38 5.39
CA CYS A 238 -4.11 8.52 5.38
C CYS A 238 -3.47 9.75 4.71
N VAL A 239 -2.21 10.08 5.06
CA VAL A 239 -1.48 11.18 4.41
C VAL A 239 -1.16 10.85 2.95
N CYS A 240 -0.75 9.61 2.64
CA CYS A 240 -0.48 9.14 1.27
C CYS A 240 -1.69 9.29 0.36
N ALA A 241 -2.90 9.02 0.87
CA ALA A 241 -4.12 9.14 0.09
C ALA A 241 -4.39 10.58 -0.36
N GLN A 242 -3.80 11.56 0.33
CA GLN A 242 -3.95 12.97 0.02
C GLN A 242 -2.73 13.57 -0.70
N ASP A 243 -1.53 13.11 -0.35
CA ASP A 243 -0.26 13.58 -0.91
C ASP A 243 0.70 12.42 -1.18
N ASP A 244 0.80 12.05 -2.46
CA ASP A 244 1.72 11.01 -2.92
C ASP A 244 3.21 11.35 -2.66
N TYR A 245 3.56 12.64 -2.52
CA TYR A 245 4.94 13.06 -2.26
C TYR A 245 5.47 12.46 -0.96
N CYS A 246 4.63 12.43 0.08
CA CYS A 246 4.96 11.90 1.40
C CYS A 246 5.33 10.41 1.40
N CYS A 247 4.90 9.68 0.36
CA CYS A 247 5.01 8.23 0.29
C CYS A 247 5.91 7.75 -0.86
N MET A 248 6.20 8.62 -1.82
CA MET A 248 7.12 8.32 -2.92
C MET A 248 8.47 9.04 -2.82
N MET A 249 8.54 10.20 -2.17
CA MET A 249 9.73 11.06 -2.19
C MET A 249 10.38 11.14 -0.81
N GLU A 250 9.75 11.83 0.14
CA GLU A 250 10.26 12.03 1.50
C GLU A 250 9.13 12.47 2.43
N TRP A 251 9.32 12.26 3.74
CA TRP A 251 8.40 12.73 4.76
C TRP A 251 8.89 14.07 5.32
N ASP A 252 8.53 15.16 4.65
CA ASP A 252 8.97 16.51 5.01
C ASP A 252 8.04 17.22 6.00
N GLN A 253 8.26 18.52 6.24
CA GLN A 253 7.43 19.30 7.16
C GLN A 253 5.97 19.39 6.69
N LEU A 254 5.71 19.41 5.38
CA LEU A 254 4.35 19.42 4.86
C LEU A 254 3.66 18.08 5.15
N CYS A 255 4.39 16.96 5.09
CA CYS A 255 3.87 15.67 5.49
C CYS A 255 3.50 15.62 6.97
N VAL A 256 4.35 16.18 7.85
CA VAL A 256 4.07 16.30 9.29
C VAL A 256 2.86 17.21 9.56
N ASP A 257 2.78 18.38 8.92
CA ASP A 257 1.66 19.32 9.10
C ASP A 257 0.33 18.69 8.62
N GLN A 258 0.37 17.91 7.53
CA GLN A 258 -0.78 17.18 7.00
C GLN A 258 -1.32 16.11 7.97
N VAL A 259 -0.50 15.56 8.87
CA VAL A 259 -0.98 14.61 9.89
C VAL A 259 -2.09 15.23 10.74
N ASP A 260 -1.87 16.47 11.19
CA ASP A 260 -2.83 17.23 12.00
C ASP A 260 -3.95 17.83 11.15
N GLU A 261 -3.61 18.44 10.00
CA GLU A 261 -4.60 19.11 9.12
C GLU A 261 -5.65 18.14 8.55
N LEU A 262 -5.24 16.91 8.24
CA LEU A 262 -6.12 15.87 7.69
C LEU A 262 -6.77 15.00 8.78
N MET A 263 -6.47 15.26 10.05
CA MET A 263 -6.88 14.42 11.18
C MET A 263 -6.47 12.95 11.01
N CYS A 264 -5.33 12.72 10.36
CA CYS A 264 -4.75 11.39 10.18
C CYS A 264 -4.06 10.91 11.47
N GLY A 265 -3.61 11.84 12.31
CA GLY A 265 -3.00 11.60 13.61
C GLY A 265 -3.00 12.89 14.45
N ASP A 266 -2.24 12.88 15.56
CA ASP A 266 -2.00 14.05 16.40
C ASP A 266 -0.49 14.17 16.60
N CYS A 267 0.12 15.11 15.89
CA CYS A 267 1.55 15.38 15.97
C CYS A 267 1.89 16.54 16.89
N GLY A 268 0.90 17.05 17.61
CA GLY A 268 1.06 18.21 18.46
C GLY A 268 1.51 19.44 17.68
N GLY A 269 1.29 19.44 16.35
CA GLY A 269 1.61 20.54 15.45
C GLY A 269 0.69 21.72 15.73
N VAL A 270 1.00 22.47 16.79
CA VAL A 270 0.46 23.79 17.18
C VAL A 270 -1.05 24.03 17.11
N MET A 271 -1.88 23.03 16.82
CA MET A 271 -3.31 23.05 17.03
C MET A 271 -3.63 22.03 18.11
N PRO A 272 -3.48 22.41 19.40
CA PRO A 272 -4.00 21.58 20.47
C PRO A 272 -5.48 21.25 20.18
N PRO A 273 -5.92 20.01 20.45
CA PRO A 273 -7.33 19.67 20.43
C PRO A 273 -8.15 20.78 21.11
N PRO A 274 -9.31 21.20 20.57
CA PRO A 274 -10.16 22.15 21.26
C PRO A 274 -10.40 21.60 22.68
N GLY A 275 -9.90 22.33 23.67
CA GLY A 275 -10.10 21.93 25.06
C GLY A 275 -8.92 21.25 25.80
N VAL A 276 -7.65 21.38 25.38
CA VAL A 276 -6.50 20.89 26.21
C VAL A 276 -5.46 21.94 26.63
N SER A 277 -5.62 23.21 26.24
CA SER A 277 -4.66 24.28 26.56
C SER A 277 -5.00 25.09 27.81
N PRO A 278 -4.04 25.68 28.52
CA PRO A 278 -4.34 26.46 29.72
C PRO A 278 -5.20 27.70 29.39
N CYS A 279 -6.39 27.81 29.98
CA CYS A 279 -7.34 28.89 29.74
C CYS A 279 -6.84 30.31 30.12
N CYS A 280 -5.75 30.39 30.88
CA CYS A 280 -5.17 31.65 31.35
C CYS A 280 -4.07 32.20 30.43
N GLU A 281 -3.77 31.53 29.31
CA GLU A 281 -2.79 31.98 28.32
C GLU A 281 -3.42 32.01 26.93
N ALA A 282 -3.01 32.98 26.12
CA ALA A 282 -3.41 33.03 24.71
C ALA A 282 -2.76 31.86 23.97
N GLN A 283 -3.49 31.25 23.04
CA GLN A 283 -3.02 30.11 22.28
C GLN A 283 -3.43 30.19 20.81
N MET A 284 -2.83 29.34 19.99
CA MET A 284 -3.24 29.15 18.61
C MET A 284 -4.33 28.08 18.59
N GLY A 285 -5.54 28.45 18.15
CA GLY A 285 -6.70 27.56 18.09
C GLY A 285 -7.82 27.89 19.09
N PRO A 286 -9.05 27.40 18.85
CA PRO A 286 -10.21 27.67 19.69
C PRO A 286 -10.23 26.86 20.99
N GLY A 287 -10.95 27.39 21.99
CA GLY A 287 -11.26 26.67 23.24
C GLY A 287 -10.11 26.59 24.24
N CYS A 288 -10.31 25.89 25.37
CA CYS A 288 -9.27 25.69 26.38
C CYS A 288 -9.58 24.49 27.31
N GLY A 289 -8.55 24.01 28.01
CA GLY A 289 -8.49 22.86 28.93
C GLY A 289 -9.56 22.73 30.01
N ASP A 290 -10.32 23.79 30.28
CA ASP A 290 -11.36 23.83 31.30
C ASP A 290 -12.69 24.24 30.67
N THR A 291 -13.58 23.26 30.53
CA THR A 291 -14.90 23.43 29.91
C THR A 291 -15.74 24.51 30.59
N ALA A 292 -15.60 24.72 31.90
CA ALA A 292 -16.39 25.74 32.60
C ALA A 292 -15.87 27.16 32.29
N ILE A 293 -14.57 27.30 32.08
CA ILE A 293 -13.96 28.58 31.67
C ILE A 293 -14.23 28.83 30.18
N GLU A 294 -14.07 27.81 29.34
CA GLU A 294 -14.39 27.85 27.91
C GLU A 294 -15.83 28.30 27.69
N ASP A 295 -16.82 27.64 28.32
CA ASP A 295 -18.24 28.01 28.20
C ASP A 295 -18.50 29.47 28.59
N CYS A 296 -17.85 29.96 29.65
CA CYS A 296 -18.00 31.35 30.09
C CYS A 296 -17.41 32.35 29.08
N VAL A 297 -16.25 32.04 28.52
CA VAL A 297 -15.58 32.90 27.53
C VAL A 297 -16.31 32.85 26.20
N CYS A 298 -16.77 31.67 25.74
CA CYS A 298 -17.60 31.53 24.53
C CYS A 298 -18.89 32.36 24.57
N LEU A 299 -19.47 32.54 25.76
CA LEU A 299 -20.67 33.37 25.92
C LEU A 299 -20.38 34.87 25.80
N ILE A 300 -19.13 35.28 25.99
CA ILE A 300 -18.71 36.69 25.93
C ILE A 300 -18.11 37.00 24.56
N ASP A 301 -17.25 36.12 24.05
CA ASP A 301 -16.56 36.25 22.79
C ASP A 301 -16.61 34.94 21.98
N ASP A 302 -17.39 34.98 20.91
CA ASP A 302 -17.57 33.85 19.98
C ASP A 302 -16.30 33.56 19.17
N TYR A 303 -15.39 34.54 19.04
CA TYR A 303 -14.12 34.39 18.34
C TYR A 303 -13.19 33.39 19.06
N CYS A 304 -13.18 33.41 20.40
CA CYS A 304 -12.40 32.49 21.23
C CYS A 304 -12.76 31.01 21.05
N CYS A 305 -13.96 30.72 20.54
CA CYS A 305 -14.49 29.36 20.43
C CYS A 305 -14.59 28.85 19.01
N ASN A 306 -14.48 29.74 18.02
CA ASN A 306 -14.57 29.37 16.61
C ASN A 306 -13.31 29.73 15.80
N VAL A 307 -12.42 30.57 16.32
CA VAL A 307 -11.24 31.05 15.58
C VAL A 307 -9.96 30.88 16.38
N GLU A 308 -9.76 31.65 17.44
CA GLU A 308 -8.55 31.59 18.25
C GLU A 308 -8.79 32.08 19.68
N TRP A 309 -8.24 31.36 20.65
CA TRP A 309 -8.28 31.74 22.05
C TRP A 309 -7.21 32.82 22.32
N ASP A 310 -7.60 34.08 22.14
CA ASP A 310 -6.74 35.25 22.28
C ASP A 310 -7.01 36.05 23.58
N SER A 311 -6.28 37.16 23.76
CA SER A 311 -6.54 38.07 24.88
C SER A 311 -7.77 38.94 24.60
N ALA A 312 -8.94 38.49 25.04
CA ALA A 312 -10.14 39.32 25.17
C ALA A 312 -9.96 40.47 26.19
#